data_AF-A0A7X7D8E5-F1
#
_entry.id   AF-A0A7X7D8E5-F1
#
_cell.length_a   1.000
_cell.length_b   1.000
_cell.length_c   1.000
_cell.angle_alpha   90.00
_cell.angle_beta   90.00
_cell.angle_gamma   90.00
#
_symmetry.space_group_name_H-M   'P 1'
#
loop_
_entity.id
_entity.type
_entity.pdbx_description
1 polymer ?
#
loop_
_entity_poly.entity_id
_entity_poly.type
_entity_poly.pdbx_seq_one_letter_code
_entity_poly.pdbx_strand_id
1 'polypeptide(L)'
;SFRASGRIIDGVGLIDATTVGLDHRAIGEVTTTPTKAGITAELTEPLSGFENHLGASVLGSGAEPLGRVTRGTGNCDDAAAADLTDASRQRFAEGAVQGSVIATYMHGPALARNPQLADLLLARAMNVALADLEPLEIGVIDRLRLERLK
;
A
#
# COMPACT_ATOMS: atom_id res chain seq x y z
N SER A 1 4.76 -4.85 15.31
CA SER A 1 5.18 -3.96 16.43
C SER A 1 5.85 -2.72 15.87
N PHE A 2 6.20 -1.72 16.68
CA PHE A 2 6.93 -0.52 16.24
C PHE A 2 7.85 0.04 17.34
N ARG A 3 8.82 0.90 17.00
CA ARG A 3 9.69 1.56 18.00
C ARG A 3 9.14 2.91 18.45
N ALA A 4 9.03 3.12 19.75
CA ALA A 4 8.73 4.42 20.36
C ALA A 4 9.51 4.61 21.67
N SER A 5 10.08 5.79 21.87
CA SER A 5 10.89 6.14 23.07
C SER A 5 11.96 5.08 23.41
N GLY A 6 12.67 4.58 22.39
CA GLY A 6 13.74 3.60 22.54
C GLY A 6 13.28 2.15 22.81
N ARG A 7 11.97 1.88 22.86
CA ARG A 7 11.40 0.56 23.14
C ARG A 7 10.57 0.05 21.97
N ILE A 8 10.41 -1.26 21.90
CA ILE A 8 9.45 -1.90 21.00
C ILE A 8 8.08 -1.88 21.70
N ILE A 9 7.07 -1.42 20.98
CA ILE A 9 5.68 -1.35 21.40
C ILE A 9 4.86 -2.25 20.48
N ASP A 10 3.96 -3.03 21.08
CA ASP A 10 3.02 -3.84 20.33
C ASP A 10 1.94 -2.96 19.69
N GLY A 11 1.61 -3.26 18.44
CA GLY A 11 0.47 -2.65 17.76
C GLY A 11 -0.83 -3.38 18.11
N VAL A 12 -1.91 -3.00 17.43
CA VAL A 12 -3.22 -3.68 17.57
C VAL A 12 -3.16 -5.16 17.14
N GLY A 13 -2.16 -5.55 16.34
CA GLY A 13 -1.93 -6.96 15.96
C GLY A 13 -2.77 -7.44 14.78
N LEU A 14 -3.34 -6.52 13.98
CA LEU A 14 -4.15 -6.87 12.80
C LEU A 14 -3.32 -7.29 11.58
N ILE A 15 -2.09 -6.78 11.48
CA ILE A 15 -1.18 -7.06 10.37
C ILE A 15 0.11 -7.60 10.96
N ASP A 16 0.60 -8.70 10.41
CA ASP A 16 1.91 -9.27 10.66
C ASP A 16 2.98 -8.37 10.04
N ALA A 17 3.31 -7.29 10.74
CA ALA A 17 4.32 -6.34 10.32
C ALA A 17 5.07 -5.74 11.52
N THR A 18 6.32 -5.39 11.28
CA THR A 18 7.17 -4.66 12.23
C THR A 18 7.66 -3.36 11.58
N THR A 19 7.47 -2.24 12.28
CA THR A 19 7.92 -0.93 11.79
C THR A 19 9.19 -0.49 12.51
N VAL A 20 10.25 -0.29 11.75
CA VAL A 20 11.53 0.30 12.18
C VAL A 20 11.70 1.71 11.61
N GLY A 21 12.90 2.30 11.67
CA GLY A 21 13.18 3.61 11.05
C GLY A 21 13.80 3.45 9.66
N LEU A 22 13.42 4.32 8.73
CA LEU A 22 14.14 4.56 7.48
C LEU A 22 15.43 5.36 7.75
N ASP A 23 16.40 5.28 6.85
CA ASP A 23 17.61 6.13 6.86
C ASP A 23 17.27 7.57 6.48
N HIS A 24 16.38 7.71 5.49
CA HIS A 24 15.83 8.99 5.06
C HIS A 24 14.32 8.95 5.03
N ARG A 25 13.67 10.06 5.39
CA ARG A 25 12.23 10.18 5.32
C ARG A 25 11.79 9.98 3.86
N ALA A 26 10.90 9.03 3.61
CA ALA A 26 10.24 8.87 2.34
C ALA A 26 9.27 10.04 2.16
N ILE A 27 9.54 10.93 1.20
CA ILE A 27 8.68 12.07 0.86
C ILE A 27 8.57 12.16 -0.66
N GLY A 28 7.37 11.95 -1.20
CA GLY A 28 7.14 12.14 -2.63
C GLY A 28 5.95 11.39 -3.18
N GLU A 29 5.77 11.49 -4.50
CA GLU A 29 4.82 10.67 -5.23
C GLU A 29 5.28 9.19 -5.21
N VAL A 30 4.36 8.28 -4.94
CA VAL A 30 4.57 6.82 -4.97
C VAL A 30 3.60 6.18 -5.96
N THR A 31 4.08 5.25 -6.77
CA THR A 31 3.25 4.45 -7.68
C THR A 31 3.60 2.97 -7.56
N THR A 32 2.61 2.11 -7.72
CA THR A 32 2.79 0.66 -7.60
C THR A 32 1.93 -0.09 -8.61
N THR A 33 2.32 -1.32 -8.95
CA THR A 33 1.42 -2.30 -9.57
C THR A 33 0.78 -3.18 -8.50
N PRO A 34 -0.53 -3.48 -8.55
CA PRO A 34 -1.17 -4.31 -7.54
C PRO A 34 -0.59 -5.73 -7.56
N THR A 35 -0.32 -6.28 -6.38
CA THR A 35 0.15 -7.67 -6.23
C THR A 35 -0.97 -8.69 -6.37
N LYS A 36 -2.23 -8.21 -6.28
CA LYS A 36 -3.45 -9.02 -6.32
C LYS A 36 -3.57 -10.00 -5.14
N ALA A 37 -2.97 -9.66 -4.00
CA ALA A 37 -3.01 -10.49 -2.81
C ALA A 37 -4.40 -10.50 -2.14
N GLY A 38 -4.91 -11.70 -1.80
CA GLY A 38 -6.10 -11.85 -0.98
C GLY A 38 -7.31 -11.04 -1.46
N ILE A 39 -7.84 -10.18 -0.60
CA ILE A 39 -9.05 -9.39 -0.90
C ILE A 39 -8.88 -8.46 -2.12
N THR A 40 -7.64 -8.14 -2.52
CA THR A 40 -7.32 -7.25 -3.65
C THR A 40 -7.08 -8.00 -4.97
N ALA A 41 -7.45 -9.28 -5.06
CA ALA A 41 -7.25 -10.11 -6.25
C ALA A 41 -7.83 -9.54 -7.55
N GLU A 42 -8.91 -8.75 -7.44
CA GLU A 42 -9.60 -8.13 -8.58
C GLU A 42 -8.96 -6.81 -9.04
N LEU A 43 -7.98 -6.28 -8.31
CA LEU A 43 -7.28 -5.05 -8.74
C LEU A 43 -6.42 -5.32 -9.98
N THR A 44 -6.50 -4.41 -10.94
CA THR A 44 -5.76 -4.46 -12.20
C THR A 44 -5.05 -3.15 -12.52
N GLU A 45 -5.51 -2.03 -11.97
CA GLU A 45 -4.95 -0.72 -12.23
C GLU A 45 -3.76 -0.39 -11.32
N PRO A 46 -2.77 0.40 -11.79
CA PRO A 46 -1.73 0.94 -10.94
C PRO A 46 -2.29 1.75 -9.77
N LEU A 47 -1.66 1.67 -8.61
CA LEU A 47 -2.00 2.52 -7.48
C LEU A 47 -1.07 3.72 -7.43
N SER A 48 -1.58 4.86 -6.97
CA SER A 48 -0.79 6.08 -6.78
C SER A 48 -1.15 6.80 -5.48
N GLY A 49 -0.17 7.50 -4.92
CA GLY A 49 -0.35 8.33 -3.74
C GLY A 49 0.83 9.25 -3.51
N PHE A 50 0.80 9.96 -2.39
CA PHE A 50 1.97 10.60 -1.82
C PHE A 50 2.42 9.83 -0.59
N GLU A 51 3.72 9.66 -0.37
CA GLU A 51 4.31 9.07 0.83
C GLU A 51 5.00 10.17 1.65
N ASN A 52 4.89 10.09 2.98
CA ASN A 52 5.54 11.03 3.92
C ASN A 52 5.73 10.36 5.28
N HIS A 53 6.72 9.49 5.39
CA HIS A 53 6.95 8.71 6.61
C HIS A 53 8.43 8.46 6.90
N LEU A 54 8.73 8.24 8.18
CA LEU A 54 10.03 7.77 8.68
C LEU A 54 9.98 6.30 9.13
N GLY A 55 8.78 5.71 9.18
CA GLY A 55 8.61 4.31 9.52
C GLY A 55 8.94 3.43 8.33
N ALA A 56 9.76 2.41 8.55
CA ALA A 56 10.04 1.35 7.59
C ALA A 56 9.23 0.10 7.99
N SER A 57 8.18 -0.22 7.26
CA SER A 57 7.34 -1.39 7.56
C SER A 57 7.93 -2.65 6.91
N VAL A 58 8.32 -3.62 7.73
CA VAL A 58 8.77 -4.94 7.28
C VAL A 58 7.61 -5.92 7.43
N LEU A 59 7.19 -6.54 6.34
CA LEU A 59 6.09 -7.50 6.32
C LEU A 59 6.58 -8.87 6.81
N GLY A 60 5.83 -9.49 7.71
CA GLY A 60 6.04 -10.87 8.12
C GLY A 60 5.51 -11.87 7.07
N SER A 61 5.47 -13.15 7.41
CA SER A 61 4.98 -14.20 6.51
C SER A 61 3.46 -14.23 6.37
N GLY A 62 2.73 -13.62 7.30
CA GLY A 62 1.27 -13.57 7.28
C GLY A 62 0.68 -12.43 6.44
N ALA A 63 1.51 -11.50 5.97
CA ALA A 63 1.10 -10.33 5.20
C ALA A 63 1.74 -10.32 3.81
N GLU A 64 0.99 -9.88 2.82
CA GLU A 64 1.45 -9.65 1.46
C GLU A 64 1.45 -8.14 1.16
N PRO A 65 2.35 -7.62 0.32
CA PRO A 65 2.29 -6.22 -0.09
C PRO A 65 0.99 -5.92 -0.84
N LEU A 66 0.44 -4.71 -0.69
CA LEU A 66 -0.69 -4.23 -1.49
C LEU A 66 -0.26 -4.04 -2.96
N GLY A 67 0.91 -3.46 -3.15
CA GLY A 67 1.49 -3.22 -4.45
C GLY A 67 2.99 -3.44 -4.47
N ARG A 68 3.51 -3.67 -5.67
CA ARG A 68 4.93 -3.63 -5.97
C ARG A 68 5.29 -2.22 -6.42
N VAL A 69 6.21 -1.57 -5.71
CA VAL A 69 6.70 -0.21 -6.02
C VAL A 69 7.26 -0.15 -7.44
N THR A 70 6.76 0.80 -8.22
CA THR A 70 7.29 1.21 -9.52
C THR A 70 8.00 2.57 -9.45
N ARG A 71 7.61 3.42 -8.51
CA ARG A 71 8.25 4.72 -8.24
C ARG A 71 8.02 5.10 -6.78
N GLY A 72 9.02 5.71 -6.12
CA GLY A 72 8.98 6.05 -4.70
C GLY A 72 9.70 5.02 -3.84
N THR A 73 9.49 5.07 -2.53
CA THR A 73 10.14 4.22 -1.52
C THR A 73 9.26 3.03 -1.16
N GLY A 74 7.95 3.27 -0.93
CA GLY A 74 7.05 2.26 -0.39
C GLY A 74 7.34 1.98 1.08
N ASN A 75 7.28 0.71 1.49
CA ASN A 75 7.31 0.34 2.89
C ASN A 75 8.66 0.53 3.57
N CYS A 76 9.78 0.23 2.89
CA CYS A 76 11.12 0.30 3.47
C CYS A 76 12.18 0.66 2.42
N ASP A 77 13.30 1.24 2.86
CA ASP A 77 14.46 1.51 2.02
C ASP A 77 15.45 0.33 2.02
N ASP A 78 16.51 0.46 1.21
CA ASP A 78 17.56 -0.56 1.11
C ASP A 78 18.29 -0.78 2.44
N ALA A 79 18.40 0.25 3.29
CA ALA A 79 19.04 0.16 4.59
C ALA A 79 18.21 -0.70 5.56
N ALA A 80 16.90 -0.45 5.66
CA ALA A 80 15.99 -1.24 6.48
C ALA A 80 15.82 -2.68 5.95
N ALA A 81 16.05 -2.91 4.66
CA ALA A 81 15.99 -4.23 4.04
C ALA A 81 17.32 -5.02 4.05
N ALA A 82 18.45 -4.40 4.39
CA ALA A 82 19.79 -4.95 4.15
C ALA A 82 20.01 -6.33 4.81
N ASP A 83 19.53 -6.49 6.05
CA ASP A 83 19.74 -7.70 6.85
C ASP A 83 18.55 -8.68 6.81
N LEU A 84 17.55 -8.41 5.97
CA LEU A 84 16.35 -9.24 5.86
C LEU A 84 16.59 -10.44 4.94
N THR A 85 16.20 -11.64 5.38
CA THR A 85 16.31 -12.86 4.58
C THR A 85 15.46 -12.84 3.31
N ASP A 86 14.40 -12.03 3.29
CA ASP A 86 13.50 -11.81 2.16
C ASP A 86 13.61 -10.40 1.57
N ALA A 87 14.80 -9.78 1.63
CA ALA A 87 15.04 -8.41 1.20
C ALA A 87 14.49 -8.07 -0.20
N SER A 88 14.52 -9.00 -1.16
CA SER A 88 13.99 -8.78 -2.52
C SER A 88 12.48 -8.54 -2.54
N ARG A 89 11.73 -9.15 -1.60
CA ARG A 89 10.30 -8.92 -1.42
C ARG A 89 10.05 -7.55 -0.78
N GLN A 90 10.85 -7.22 0.24
CA GLN A 90 10.67 -6.03 1.08
C GLN A 90 11.02 -4.73 0.34
N ARG A 91 12.12 -4.71 -0.44
CA ARG A 91 12.61 -3.51 -1.17
C ARG A 91 11.61 -2.90 -2.15
N PHE A 92 10.63 -3.68 -2.60
CA PHE A 92 9.60 -3.21 -3.53
C PHE A 92 8.20 -3.34 -2.95
N ALA A 93 8.06 -3.60 -1.66
CA ALA A 93 6.76 -3.70 -1.02
C ALA A 93 6.18 -2.31 -0.77
N GLU A 94 4.91 -2.11 -1.09
CA GLU A 94 4.12 -0.99 -0.60
C GLU A 94 2.83 -1.53 0.02
N GLY A 95 2.48 -0.98 1.17
CA GLY A 95 1.29 -1.34 1.91
C GLY A 95 1.32 -2.77 2.42
N ALA A 96 0.16 -3.26 2.85
CA ALA A 96 -0.03 -4.61 3.32
C ALA A 96 -1.46 -5.05 3.06
N VAL A 97 -1.63 -6.34 2.81
CA VAL A 97 -2.91 -7.04 2.73
C VAL A 97 -2.82 -8.28 3.62
N GLN A 98 -3.74 -8.38 4.58
CA GLN A 98 -3.87 -9.56 5.44
C GLN A 98 -5.34 -9.77 5.82
N GLY A 99 -5.91 -10.89 5.40
CA GLY A 99 -7.34 -11.15 5.54
C GLY A 99 -8.16 -10.06 4.84
N SER A 100 -9.00 -9.34 5.59
CA SER A 100 -9.82 -8.22 5.11
C SER A 100 -9.19 -6.85 5.35
N VAL A 101 -7.94 -6.80 5.85
CA VAL A 101 -7.26 -5.54 6.18
C VAL A 101 -6.35 -5.15 5.01
N ILE A 102 -6.50 -3.91 4.56
CA ILE A 102 -5.60 -3.26 3.61
C ILE A 102 -4.99 -2.06 4.33
N ALA A 103 -3.67 -1.93 4.27
CA ALA A 103 -2.93 -0.77 4.77
C ALA A 103 -2.01 -0.23 3.67
N THR A 104 -1.76 1.08 3.70
CA THR A 104 -0.90 1.77 2.72
C THR A 104 -0.33 3.04 3.33
N TYR A 105 0.86 3.45 2.88
CA TYR A 105 1.43 4.76 3.20
C TYR A 105 0.90 5.87 2.28
N MET A 106 0.23 5.50 1.18
CA MET A 106 -0.37 6.43 0.24
C MET A 106 -1.36 7.36 0.95
N HIS A 107 -1.15 8.67 0.81
CA HIS A 107 -2.15 9.69 1.16
C HIS A 107 -2.42 10.62 -0.04
N GLY A 108 -3.33 11.59 0.14
CA GLY A 108 -3.60 12.61 -0.87
C GLY A 108 -5.01 12.73 -1.48
N PRO A 109 -6.13 12.15 -0.99
CA PRO A 109 -6.41 10.93 -0.21
C PRO A 109 -6.28 9.63 -1.04
N ALA A 110 -5.94 8.50 -0.38
CA ALA A 110 -5.66 7.23 -1.06
C ALA A 110 -6.80 6.73 -1.97
N LEU A 111 -8.05 6.70 -1.48
CA LEU A 111 -9.18 6.16 -2.24
C LEU A 111 -9.57 7.05 -3.42
N ALA A 112 -9.55 8.37 -3.24
CA ALA A 112 -9.84 9.31 -4.33
C ALA A 112 -8.81 9.21 -5.47
N ARG A 113 -7.56 8.88 -5.14
CA ARG A 113 -6.51 8.66 -6.14
C ARG A 113 -6.58 7.29 -6.80
N ASN A 114 -7.29 6.33 -6.21
CA ASN A 114 -7.35 4.94 -6.64
C ASN A 114 -8.82 4.45 -6.72
N PRO A 115 -9.59 4.87 -7.74
CA PRO A 115 -11.01 4.56 -7.84
C PRO A 115 -11.31 3.05 -7.79
N GLN A 116 -10.55 2.22 -8.50
CA GLN A 116 -10.74 0.76 -8.46
C GLN A 116 -10.55 0.17 -7.04
N LEU A 117 -9.66 0.74 -6.22
CA LEU A 117 -9.51 0.32 -4.82
C LEU A 117 -10.72 0.76 -3.98
N ALA A 118 -11.28 1.95 -4.24
CA ALA A 118 -12.50 2.41 -3.60
C ALA A 118 -13.69 1.51 -3.97
N ASP A 119 -13.85 1.18 -5.25
CA ASP A 119 -14.91 0.31 -5.78
C ASP A 119 -14.79 -1.09 -5.22
N LEU A 120 -13.58 -1.64 -5.10
CA LEU A 120 -13.35 -2.92 -4.44
C LEU A 120 -13.90 -2.91 -3.00
N LEU A 121 -13.60 -1.87 -2.22
CA LEU A 121 -14.09 -1.77 -0.84
C LEU A 121 -15.61 -1.62 -0.78
N LEU A 122 -16.21 -0.86 -1.69
CA LEU A 122 -17.66 -0.70 -1.80
C LEU A 122 -18.34 -2.02 -2.16
N ALA A 123 -17.84 -2.74 -3.16
CA ALA A 123 -18.36 -4.04 -3.57
C ALA A 123 -18.33 -5.04 -2.42
N ARG A 124 -17.23 -5.07 -1.65
CA ARG A 124 -17.11 -5.92 -0.44
C ARG A 124 -18.10 -5.52 0.66
N ALA A 125 -18.28 -4.23 0.90
CA ALA A 125 -19.24 -3.74 1.90
C ALA A 125 -20.69 -4.04 1.51
N MET A 126 -21.00 -4.00 0.21
CA MET A 126 -22.32 -4.29 -0.36
C MET A 126 -22.57 -5.78 -0.61
N ASN A 127 -21.53 -6.62 -0.49
CA ASN A 127 -21.57 -8.05 -0.81
C ASN A 127 -22.02 -8.32 -2.27
N VAL A 128 -21.44 -7.59 -3.21
CA VAL A 128 -21.61 -7.76 -4.67
C VAL A 128 -20.27 -8.00 -5.35
N ALA A 129 -20.26 -8.47 -6.60
CA ALA A 129 -19.00 -8.56 -7.35
C ALA A 129 -18.53 -7.16 -7.77
N LEU A 130 -17.22 -6.96 -7.93
CA LEU A 130 -16.69 -5.67 -8.41
C LEU A 130 -17.26 -5.30 -9.79
N ALA A 131 -17.45 -6.30 -10.64
CA ALA A 131 -18.04 -6.14 -11.97
C ALA A 131 -19.54 -5.76 -11.97
N ASP A 132 -20.23 -5.90 -10.83
CA ASP A 132 -21.64 -5.51 -10.70
C ASP A 132 -21.80 -4.02 -10.37
N LEU A 133 -20.72 -3.33 -10.01
CA LEU A 133 -20.75 -1.88 -9.81
C LEU A 133 -20.81 -1.15 -11.15
N GLU A 134 -21.77 -0.23 -11.27
CA GLU A 134 -21.91 0.61 -12.46
C GLU A 134 -20.72 1.57 -12.59
N PRO A 135 -20.04 1.63 -13.74
CA PRO A 135 -18.91 2.54 -13.94
C PRO A 135 -19.31 4.02 -13.78
N LEU A 136 -18.48 4.78 -13.06
CA LEU A 136 -18.61 6.22 -12.95
C LEU A 136 -17.71 6.92 -13.97
N GLU A 137 -18.28 7.33 -15.08
CA GLU A 137 -17.57 8.03 -16.16
C GLU A 137 -17.38 9.51 -15.81
N ILE A 138 -16.28 9.83 -15.13
CA ILE A 138 -15.95 11.19 -14.69
C ILE A 138 -14.59 11.59 -15.28
N GLY A 139 -14.58 12.06 -16.53
CA GLY A 139 -13.35 12.28 -17.30
C GLY A 139 -12.31 13.23 -16.67
N VAL A 140 -12.70 14.11 -15.74
CA VAL A 140 -11.73 14.91 -14.97
C VAL A 140 -10.89 14.06 -14.02
N ILE A 141 -11.46 13.01 -13.43
CA ILE A 141 -10.76 12.06 -12.56
C ILE A 141 -9.73 11.28 -13.38
N ASP A 142 -10.13 10.78 -14.56
CA ASP A 142 -9.21 10.04 -15.44
C ASP A 142 -8.02 10.89 -15.85
N ARG A 143 -8.27 12.16 -16.24
CA ARG A 143 -7.20 13.09 -16.59
C ARG A 143 -6.24 13.34 -15.41
N LEU A 144 -6.77 13.62 -14.22
CA LEU A 144 -5.94 13.86 -13.02
C LEU A 144 -5.14 12.61 -12.63
N ARG A 145 -5.72 11.42 -12.80
CA ARG A 145 -5.04 10.14 -12.54
C ARG A 145 -3.91 9.91 -13.53
N LEU A 146 -4.13 10.18 -14.82
CA LEU A 146 -3.08 10.10 -15.85
C LEU A 146 -1.92 11.06 -15.59
N GLU A 147 -2.18 12.27 -15.07
CA GLU A 147 -1.12 13.23 -14.71
C GLU A 147 -0.22 12.72 -13.57
N ARG A 148 -0.71 11.82 -12.73
CA ARG A 148 0.01 11.26 -11.58
C ARG A 148 0.73 9.94 -11.86
N LEU A 149 0.35 9.25 -12.93
CA LEU A 149 0.95 7.98 -13.35
C LEU A 149 2.09 8.16 -14.37
N LYS A 150 2.40 9.39 -14.77
CA LYS A 150 3.60 9.74 -15.56
C LYS A 150 4.85 9.75 -14.69
#